data_AF-A0AAD1THI9-F1
#
_entry.id   AF-A0AAD1THI9-F1
#
_cell.length_a   1.000
_cell.length_b   1.000
_cell.length_c   1.000
_cell.angle_alpha   90.00
_cell.angle_beta   90.00
_cell.angle_gamma   90.00
#
_symmetry.space_group_name_H-M   'P 1'
#
loop_
_entity.id
_entity.type
_entity.pdbx_description
1 polymer ?
#
loop_
_entity_poly.entity_id
_entity_poly.type
_entity_poly.pdbx_seq_one_letter_code
_entity_poly.pdbx_strand_id
1 'polypeptide(L)'
;MQSCDLLPSPSKPRTGHISRSMTFSACHRLHSNSLSDEENKRIFGKCNNPNGHGHNYKVIVTVRGKIDPVTGMVMNLTDLKKYMEEAIAIPMDHKNLDQDVPYFKNVVR
;
A
#
# COMPACT_ATOMS: atom_id res chain seq x y z
N MET A 1 54.55 -22.41 12.05
CA MET A 1 53.26 -22.84 12.63
C MET A 1 52.96 -21.85 13.74
N GLN A 2 51.91 -21.03 13.75
CA GLN A 2 50.66 -21.04 13.01
C GLN A 2 50.15 -19.59 13.11
N SER A 3 49.93 -18.92 11.98
CA SER A 3 49.34 -17.57 11.96
C SER A 3 47.89 -17.69 12.39
N CYS A 4 47.53 -17.08 13.53
CA CYS A 4 46.15 -16.90 13.92
C CYS A 4 45.48 -15.95 12.91
N ASP A 5 44.72 -16.52 11.99
CA ASP A 5 43.80 -15.77 11.14
C ASP A 5 42.72 -15.15 12.04
N LEU A 6 42.87 -13.84 12.31
CA LEU A 6 41.83 -13.02 12.91
C LEU A 6 40.67 -12.95 11.93
N LEU A 7 39.64 -13.78 12.14
CA LEU A 7 38.37 -13.63 11.44
C LEU A 7 37.87 -12.19 11.67
N PRO A 8 37.53 -11.42 10.63
CA PRO A 8 37.03 -10.07 10.80
C PRO A 8 35.77 -10.09 11.66
N SER A 9 35.72 -9.25 12.70
CA SER A 9 34.54 -9.13 13.56
C SER A 9 33.29 -8.87 12.70
N PRO A 10 32.14 -9.51 12.96
CA PRO A 10 30.95 -9.31 12.14
C PRO A 10 30.58 -7.82 12.15
N SER A 11 30.61 -7.20 10.97
CA SER A 11 30.27 -5.78 10.83
C SER A 11 28.87 -5.53 11.37
N LYS A 12 28.67 -4.43 12.09
CA LYS A 12 27.37 -4.03 12.64
C LYS A 12 26.26 -4.19 11.58
N PRO A 13 25.13 -4.85 11.88
CA PRO A 13 24.10 -5.11 10.87
C PRO A 13 23.58 -3.79 10.29
N ARG A 14 23.66 -3.67 8.97
CA ARG A 14 23.19 -2.50 8.22
C ARG A 14 21.67 -2.51 8.17
N THR A 15 21.06 -1.33 8.17
CA THR A 15 19.61 -1.17 7.98
C THR A 15 19.36 -0.59 6.60
N GLY A 16 18.40 -1.16 5.88
CA GLY A 16 17.99 -0.72 4.55
C GLY A 16 16.50 -0.42 4.47
N HIS A 17 16.11 0.22 3.37
CA HIS A 17 14.73 0.37 2.94
C HIS A 17 14.58 -0.28 1.57
N ILE A 18 13.49 -1.01 1.37
CA ILE A 18 13.08 -1.49 0.05
C ILE A 18 11.68 -0.97 -0.22
N SER A 19 11.43 -0.58 -1.48
CA SER A 19 10.12 -0.12 -1.92
C SER A 19 9.66 -0.96 -3.10
N ARG A 20 8.38 -1.34 -3.08
CA ARG A 20 7.72 -2.01 -4.22
C ARG A 20 6.50 -1.20 -4.62
N SER A 21 6.37 -0.94 -5.92
CA SER A 21 5.21 -0.26 -6.48
C SER A 21 4.24 -1.24 -7.13
N MET A 22 2.95 -0.97 -7.01
CA MET A 22 1.89 -1.63 -7.78
C MET A 22 0.83 -0.61 -8.22
N THR A 23 -0.05 -1.02 -9.12
CA THR A 23 -1.23 -0.26 -9.51
C THR A 23 -2.49 -1.10 -9.33
N PHE A 24 -3.61 -0.45 -9.01
CA PHE A 24 -4.93 -1.07 -9.06
C PHE A 24 -5.95 -0.06 -9.59
N SER A 25 -6.98 -0.55 -10.26
CA SER A 25 -8.04 0.27 -10.85
C SER A 25 -9.29 0.19 -10.00
N ALA A 26 -9.84 1.32 -9.57
CA ALA A 26 -11.08 1.32 -8.79
C ALA A 26 -11.92 2.57 -9.06
N CYS A 27 -13.23 2.45 -8.86
CA CYS A 27 -14.17 3.56 -8.89
C CYS A 27 -14.71 3.91 -7.50
N HIS A 28 -15.13 5.15 -7.32
CA HIS A 28 -15.68 5.67 -6.06
C HIS A 28 -16.46 6.98 -6.26
N ARG A 29 -17.15 7.42 -5.21
CA ARG A 29 -17.78 8.74 -5.07
C ARG A 29 -17.41 9.32 -3.72
N LEU A 30 -16.82 10.52 -3.71
CA LEU A 30 -16.62 11.23 -2.45
C LEU A 30 -17.95 11.81 -1.98
N HIS A 31 -18.53 11.22 -0.94
CA HIS A 31 -19.79 11.61 -0.33
C HIS A 31 -19.79 11.28 1.17
N SER A 32 -20.38 12.15 1.97
CA SER A 32 -20.55 11.96 3.41
C SER A 32 -22.01 12.08 3.82
N ASN A 33 -22.51 11.06 4.51
CA ASN A 33 -23.82 10.97 5.14
C ASN A 33 -24.04 12.04 6.22
N SER A 34 -22.96 12.63 6.73
CA SER A 34 -23.02 13.65 7.77
C SER A 34 -23.18 15.07 7.21
N LEU A 35 -23.22 15.21 5.88
CA LEU A 35 -23.35 16.49 5.17
C LEU A 35 -24.62 16.49 4.30
N SER A 36 -25.22 17.66 4.08
CA SER A 36 -26.29 17.79 3.08
C SER A 36 -25.79 17.54 1.65
N ASP A 37 -26.69 17.34 0.70
CA ASP A 37 -26.32 17.21 -0.72
C ASP A 37 -25.64 18.48 -1.26
N GLU A 38 -26.11 19.66 -0.85
CA GLU A 38 -25.48 20.94 -1.20
C GLU A 38 -24.08 21.06 -0.63
N GLU A 39 -23.88 20.66 0.63
CA GLU A 39 -22.57 20.67 1.28
C GLU A 39 -21.61 19.70 0.62
N ASN A 40 -22.06 18.47 0.34
CA ASN A 40 -21.31 17.47 -0.40
C ASN A 40 -20.89 17.98 -1.78
N LYS A 41 -21.83 18.55 -2.54
CA LYS A 41 -21.54 19.12 -3.86
C LYS A 41 -20.56 20.29 -3.77
N ARG A 42 -20.69 21.14 -2.75
CA ARG A 42 -19.79 22.29 -2.53
C ARG A 42 -18.37 21.84 -2.15
N ILE A 43 -18.24 20.83 -1.29
CA ILE A 43 -16.94 20.36 -0.76
C ILE A 43 -16.22 19.46 -1.76
N PHE A 44 -16.91 18.46 -2.30
CA PHE A 44 -16.30 17.43 -3.14
C PHE A 44 -16.45 17.69 -4.65
N GLY A 45 -17.33 18.63 -5.05
CA GLY A 45 -17.47 19.09 -6.43
C GLY A 45 -17.69 17.95 -7.42
N LYS A 46 -16.86 17.90 -8.47
CA LYS A 46 -16.92 16.86 -9.51
C LYS A 46 -16.74 15.44 -8.96
N CYS A 47 -16.06 15.27 -7.82
CA CYS A 47 -15.84 13.97 -7.20
C CYS A 47 -17.10 13.41 -6.50
N ASN A 48 -18.12 14.25 -6.26
CA ASN A 48 -19.42 13.83 -5.73
C ASN A 48 -20.44 13.47 -6.82
N ASN A 49 -20.01 13.31 -8.09
CA ASN A 49 -20.88 12.82 -9.16
C ASN A 49 -21.71 11.61 -8.68
N PRO A 50 -23.05 11.63 -8.77
CA PRO A 50 -23.89 10.55 -8.26
C PRO A 50 -23.54 9.16 -8.83
N ASN A 51 -23.00 9.13 -10.05
CA ASN A 51 -22.54 7.90 -10.71
C ASN A 51 -21.07 7.57 -10.45
N GLY A 52 -20.39 8.32 -9.57
CA GLY A 52 -18.98 8.15 -9.24
C GLY A 52 -18.01 8.54 -10.36
N HIS A 53 -16.76 8.17 -10.17
CA HIS A 53 -15.65 8.28 -11.13
C HIS A 53 -14.58 7.23 -10.78
N GLY A 54 -13.52 7.10 -11.58
CA GLY A 54 -12.50 6.08 -11.37
C GLY A 54 -11.08 6.58 -11.51
N HIS A 55 -10.14 5.78 -10.99
CA HIS A 55 -8.71 6.03 -11.01
C HIS A 55 -7.93 4.74 -11.23
N ASN A 56 -6.74 4.88 -11.81
CA ASN A 56 -5.68 3.89 -11.75
C ASN A 56 -4.74 4.31 -10.62
N TYR A 57 -4.99 3.83 -9.41
CA TYR A 57 -4.21 4.15 -8.23
C TYR A 57 -2.82 3.53 -8.34
N LYS A 58 -1.78 4.27 -7.94
CA LYS A 58 -0.41 3.76 -7.78
C LYS A 58 -0.06 3.74 -6.30
N VAL A 59 0.31 2.57 -5.79
CA VAL A 59 0.73 2.38 -4.40
C VAL A 59 2.21 2.05 -4.36
N ILE A 60 2.95 2.68 -3.45
CA ILE A 60 4.34 2.36 -3.16
C ILE A 60 4.42 1.94 -1.69
N VAL A 61 4.72 0.66 -1.46
CA VAL A 61 4.93 0.12 -0.11
C VAL A 61 6.41 0.09 0.18
N THR A 62 6.82 0.70 1.29
CA THR A 62 8.22 0.75 1.72
C THR A 62 8.38 0.00 3.04
N VAL A 63 9.33 -0.94 3.07
CA VAL A 63 9.67 -1.72 4.26
C VAL A 63 11.08 -1.35 4.71
N ARG A 64 11.27 -1.18 6.02
CA ARG A 64 12.55 -0.90 6.68
C ARG A 64 12.96 -2.11 7.52
N GLY A 65 14.22 -2.50 7.44
CA GLY A 65 14.72 -3.60 8.27
C GLY A 65 16.23 -3.78 8.19
N LYS A 66 16.75 -4.71 8.99
CA LYS A 66 18.15 -5.14 8.90
C LYS A 66 18.37 -5.86 7.57
N ILE A 67 19.50 -5.59 6.93
CA ILE A 67 19.94 -6.34 5.75
C ILE A 67 20.47 -7.67 6.26
N ASP A 68 19.82 -8.75 5.84
CA ASP A 68 20.26 -10.10 6.14
C ASP A 68 21.66 -10.34 5.52
N PRO A 69 22.66 -10.77 6.31
CA PRO A 69 24.05 -10.84 5.85
C PRO A 69 24.31 -11.98 4.86
N VAL A 70 23.40 -12.96 4.74
CA VAL A 70 23.55 -14.11 3.84
C VAL A 70 22.91 -13.80 2.49
N THR A 71 21.68 -13.28 2.51
CA THR A 71 20.87 -13.03 1.32
C THR A 71 20.98 -11.61 0.78
N GLY A 72 21.47 -10.66 1.58
CA GLY A 72 21.53 -9.24 1.25
C GLY A 72 20.15 -8.55 1.21
N MET A 73 19.08 -9.21 1.64
CA MET A 73 17.71 -8.70 1.57
C MET A 73 17.28 -8.04 2.88
N VAL A 74 16.47 -6.99 2.80
CA VAL A 74 15.68 -6.49 3.94
C VAL A 74 14.46 -7.40 4.18
N MET A 75 13.86 -7.86 3.09
CA MET A 75 12.76 -8.83 3.02
C MET A 75 12.77 -9.43 1.63
N ASN A 76 12.30 -10.68 1.50
CA ASN A 76 12.12 -11.31 0.20
C ASN A 76 11.05 -10.58 -0.62
N LEU A 77 11.40 -10.13 -1.83
CA LEU A 77 10.48 -9.36 -2.69
C LEU A 77 9.27 -10.18 -3.16
N THR A 78 9.36 -11.51 -3.17
CA THR A 78 8.22 -12.40 -3.45
C THR A 78 7.20 -12.35 -2.31
N ASP A 79 7.66 -12.33 -1.07
CA ASP A 79 6.78 -12.21 0.10
C ASP A 79 6.11 -10.83 0.13
N LEU A 80 6.89 -9.76 -0.11
CA LEU A 80 6.32 -8.41 -0.21
C LEU A 80 5.26 -8.31 -1.33
N LYS A 81 5.50 -8.96 -2.48
CA LYS A 81 4.49 -9.04 -3.55
C LYS A 81 3.22 -9.73 -3.06
N LYS A 82 3.35 -10.88 -2.39
CA LYS A 82 2.20 -11.64 -1.86
C LYS A 82 1.39 -10.81 -0.85
N TYR A 83 2.07 -10.15 0.09
CA TYR A 83 1.39 -9.30 1.07
C TYR A 83 0.67 -8.11 0.43
N MET A 84 1.30 -7.48 -0.58
CA MET A 84 0.65 -6.41 -1.33
C MET A 84 -0.56 -6.92 -2.14
N GLU A 85 -0.48 -8.11 -2.73
CA GLU A 85 -1.60 -8.74 -3.42
C GLU A 85 -2.79 -8.96 -2.47
N GLU A 86 -2.53 -9.60 -1.33
CA GLU A 86 -3.54 -9.93 -0.31
C GLU A 86 -4.16 -8.68 0.32
N ALA A 87 -3.35 -7.68 0.65
CA ALA A 87 -3.81 -6.49 1.36
C ALA A 87 -4.37 -5.38 0.45
N ILE A 88 -3.98 -5.36 -0.84
CA ILE A 88 -4.32 -4.26 -1.75
C ILE A 88 -5.06 -4.77 -2.98
N ALA A 89 -4.47 -5.65 -3.78
CA ALA A 89 -5.04 -6.06 -5.07
C ALA A 89 -6.36 -6.81 -4.90
N ILE A 90 -6.37 -7.89 -4.11
CA ILE A 90 -7.56 -8.72 -3.88
C ILE A 90 -8.76 -7.91 -3.37
N PRO A 91 -8.61 -7.04 -2.35
CA PRO A 91 -9.76 -6.29 -1.85
C PRO A 91 -10.18 -5.11 -2.75
N MET A 92 -9.29 -4.50 -3.54
CA MET A 92 -9.57 -3.20 -4.17
C MET A 92 -9.45 -3.14 -5.70
N ASP A 93 -8.74 -4.07 -6.35
CA ASP A 93 -8.57 -4.02 -7.79
C ASP A 93 -9.85 -4.41 -8.55
N HIS A 94 -10.19 -3.62 -9.57
CA HIS A 94 -11.43 -3.70 -10.34
C HIS A 94 -12.70 -3.67 -9.48
N LYS A 95 -12.70 -2.84 -8.42
CA LYS A 95 -13.83 -2.67 -7.49
C LYS A 95 -14.40 -1.26 -7.48
N ASN A 96 -15.65 -1.14 -7.04
CA ASN A 96 -16.18 0.08 -6.49
C ASN A 96 -15.84 0.15 -5.00
N LEU A 97 -15.04 1.13 -4.57
CA LEU A 97 -14.57 1.22 -3.18
C LEU A 97 -15.75 1.34 -2.20
N ASP A 98 -16.74 2.17 -2.49
CA ASP A 98 -17.85 2.46 -1.57
C ASP A 98 -18.86 1.29 -1.48
N GLN A 99 -18.93 0.45 -2.51
CA GLN A 99 -19.92 -0.63 -2.60
C GLN A 99 -19.35 -2.04 -2.39
N ASP A 100 -18.10 -2.29 -2.79
CA ASP A 100 -17.52 -3.63 -2.77
C ASP A 100 -16.54 -3.84 -1.61
N VAL A 101 -15.99 -2.76 -1.04
CA VAL A 101 -15.03 -2.85 0.08
C VAL A 101 -15.76 -2.55 1.40
N PRO A 102 -15.91 -3.54 2.31
CA PRO A 102 -16.72 -3.38 3.52
C PRO A 102 -16.32 -2.20 4.40
N TYR A 103 -15.04 -1.85 4.42
CA TYR A 103 -14.52 -0.74 5.20
C TYR A 103 -15.17 0.61 4.80
N PHE A 104 -15.34 0.87 3.49
CA PHE A 104 -15.82 2.17 3.02
C PHE A 104 -17.34 2.32 3.09
N LYS A 105 -18.11 1.22 3.13
CA LYS A 105 -19.59 1.24 3.15
C LYS A 105 -20.20 2.12 4.23
N ASN A 106 -19.51 2.28 5.36
CA ASN A 106 -19.98 3.03 6.53
C ASN A 106 -19.17 4.31 6.81
N VAL A 107 -18.14 4.58 6.00
CA VAL A 107 -17.24 5.73 6.15
C VAL A 107 -17.48 6.74 5.03
N VAL A 108 -17.79 6.24 3.83
CA VAL A 108 -18.06 6.98 2.61
C VAL A 108 -19.39 6.47 2.09
N ARG A 109 -20.47 7.02 2.63
CA ARG A 109 -21.78 6.84 2.02
C ARG A 109 -22.56 8.10 2.25
#